data_AF-A0A257WW12-F1
#
_entry.id   AF-A0A257WW12-F1
#
_cell.length_a   1.000
_cell.length_b   1.000
_cell.length_c   1.000
_cell.angle_alpha   90.00
_cell.angle_beta   90.00
_cell.angle_gamma   90.00
#
_symmetry.space_group_name_H-M   'P 1'
#
loop_
_entity.id
_entity.type
_entity.pdbx_description
1 polymer ?
#
loop_
_entity_poly.entity_id
_entity_poly.type
_entity_poly.pdbx_seq_one_letter_code
_entity_poly.pdbx_strand_id
1 'polypeptide(L)'
;MPTEVSFVDLPLHDAMAFFADYHKANFVLDRAALNDVGIAEDTLVNLELSGVSLRTALKLLLDPLNLVCVVQDEVLLVTTREKVETTYLTRVYPVSDLAESAEELEVLARTVEEGTNSRWAEIIRTEIPPQQAVHGGSISVVPRVRSLVVKQSQLVHDEIVELLTQLRQAQALLPE
;
A
#
# COMPACT_ATOMS: atom_id res chain seq x y z
N MET A 1 -23.55 0.56 -0.38
CA MET A 1 -24.60 1.47 0.13
C MET A 1 -23.98 2.85 0.28
N PRO A 2 -24.70 3.92 -0.08
CA PRO A 2 -24.25 5.27 0.22
C PRO A 2 -24.17 5.48 1.73
N THR A 3 -23.19 6.26 2.15
CA THR A 3 -22.91 6.65 3.53
C THR A 3 -23.42 8.07 3.73
N GLU A 4 -24.15 8.28 4.82
CA GLU A 4 -24.67 9.58 5.22
C GLU A 4 -24.35 9.79 6.71
N VAL A 5 -23.60 10.85 7.01
CA VAL A 5 -23.08 11.15 8.35
C VAL A 5 -23.05 12.65 8.60
N SER A 6 -23.32 13.03 9.85
CA SER A 6 -23.12 14.38 10.37
C SER A 6 -22.48 14.23 11.75
N PHE A 7 -21.18 14.46 11.81
CA PHE A 7 -20.36 14.45 13.01
C PHE A 7 -19.99 15.88 13.36
N VAL A 8 -20.27 16.26 14.60
CA VAL A 8 -19.91 17.56 15.17
C VAL A 8 -19.17 17.28 16.47
N ASP A 9 -17.88 17.60 16.50
CA ASP A 9 -16.98 17.36 17.63
C ASP A 9 -17.14 15.95 18.22
N LEU A 10 -17.20 14.94 17.35
CA LEU A 10 -17.35 13.54 17.76
C LEU A 10 -15.96 12.94 17.97
N PRO A 11 -15.71 12.19 19.06
CA PRO A 11 -14.46 11.44 19.21
C PRO A 11 -14.19 10.48 18.05
N LEU A 12 -12.93 10.38 17.61
CA LEU A 12 -12.53 9.50 16.49
C LEU A 12 -12.98 8.05 16.70
N HIS A 13 -12.84 7.51 17.91
CA HIS A 13 -13.28 6.14 18.21
C HIS A 13 -14.80 5.96 18.08
N ASP A 14 -15.59 6.97 18.47
CA ASP A 14 -17.04 6.95 18.32
C ASP A 14 -17.46 7.04 16.85
N ALA A 15 -16.76 7.87 16.06
CA ALA A 15 -16.95 7.94 14.61
C ALA A 15 -16.66 6.59 13.95
N MET A 16 -15.61 5.88 14.38
CA MET A 16 -15.29 4.54 13.88
C MET A 16 -16.33 3.49 14.31
N ALA A 17 -16.80 3.55 15.56
CA ALA A 17 -17.87 2.67 16.05
C ALA A 17 -19.16 2.87 15.23
N PHE A 18 -19.50 4.12 14.91
CA PHE A 18 -20.63 4.42 14.03
C PHE A 18 -20.48 3.73 12.66
N PHE A 19 -19.31 3.84 12.00
CA PHE A 19 -19.10 3.19 10.71
C PHE A 19 -19.13 1.66 10.81
N ALA A 20 -18.60 1.10 11.90
CA ALA A 20 -18.65 -0.33 12.16
C ALA A 20 -20.10 -0.85 12.20
N ASP A 21 -20.95 -0.16 12.95
CA ASP A 21 -22.36 -0.52 13.10
C ASP A 21 -23.17 -0.27 11.83
N TYR A 22 -22.93 0.85 11.15
CA TYR A 22 -23.65 1.26 9.96
C TYR A 22 -23.34 0.36 8.75
N HIS A 23 -22.07 -0.01 8.58
CA HIS A 23 -21.63 -0.83 7.45
C HIS A 23 -21.44 -2.32 7.78
N LYS A 24 -21.68 -2.74 9.03
CA LYS A 24 -21.50 -4.12 9.50
C LYS A 24 -20.09 -4.65 9.19
N ALA A 25 -19.09 -3.84 9.49
CA ALA A 25 -17.69 -4.15 9.26
C ALA A 25 -16.88 -3.98 10.56
N ASN A 26 -15.82 -4.76 10.70
CA ASN A 26 -14.93 -4.68 11.86
C ASN A 26 -13.90 -3.57 11.63
N PHE A 27 -13.89 -2.56 12.50
CA PHE A 27 -12.88 -1.51 12.50
C PHE A 27 -11.95 -1.66 13.70
N VAL A 28 -10.65 -1.44 13.47
CA VAL A 28 -9.62 -1.47 14.51
C VAL A 28 -8.76 -0.22 14.40
N LEU A 29 -8.55 0.48 15.52
CA LEU A 29 -7.59 1.57 15.60
C LEU A 29 -6.20 1.04 15.95
N ASP A 30 -5.20 1.39 15.15
CA ASP A 30 -3.80 1.12 15.45
C ASP A 30 -3.28 2.07 16.53
N ARG A 31 -3.64 1.80 17.79
CA ARG A 31 -3.32 2.66 18.94
C ARG A 31 -1.84 2.99 19.06
N ALA A 32 -0.97 2.04 18.73
CA ALA A 32 0.47 2.27 18.75
C ALA A 32 0.85 3.34 17.72
N ALA A 33 0.44 3.17 16.46
CA ALA A 33 0.75 4.12 15.40
C ALA A 33 0.17 5.51 15.65
N LEU A 34 -1.07 5.58 16.15
CA LEU A 34 -1.73 6.84 16.47
C LEU A 34 -1.00 7.59 17.60
N ASN A 35 -0.60 6.88 18.66
CA ASN A 35 0.15 7.48 19.77
C ASN A 35 1.54 7.97 19.34
N ASP A 36 2.22 7.26 18.44
CA ASP A 36 3.55 7.64 17.94
C ASP A 36 3.55 9.02 17.25
N VAL A 37 2.42 9.40 16.63
CA VAL A 37 2.22 10.72 16.01
C VAL A 37 1.42 11.69 16.88
N GLY A 38 1.12 11.32 18.13
CA GLY A 38 0.42 12.16 19.10
C GLY A 38 -1.09 12.32 18.85
N ILE A 39 -1.73 11.42 18.10
CA ILE A 39 -3.17 11.41 17.87
C ILE A 39 -3.84 10.52 18.93
N ALA A 40 -4.71 11.12 19.75
CA ALA A 40 -5.48 10.39 20.75
C ALA A 40 -6.79 9.83 20.16
N GLU A 41 -7.31 8.74 20.72
CA GLU A 41 -8.57 8.11 20.29
C GLU A 41 -9.81 9.01 20.51
N ASP A 42 -9.69 9.99 21.40
CA ASP A 42 -10.71 11.00 21.71
C ASP A 42 -10.56 12.29 20.88
N THR A 43 -9.64 12.30 19.91
CA THR A 43 -9.49 13.42 18.96
C THR A 43 -10.84 13.72 18.30
N LEU A 44 -11.28 14.96 18.41
CA LEU A 44 -12.57 15.40 17.89
C LEU A 44 -12.51 15.52 16.37
N VAL A 45 -13.47 14.89 15.70
CA VAL A 45 -13.61 14.90 14.26
C VAL A 45 -14.95 15.51 13.85
N ASN A 46 -14.91 16.22 12.72
CA ASN A 46 -16.05 16.90 12.13
C ASN A 46 -16.21 16.42 10.69
N LEU A 47 -17.41 15.97 10.33
CA LEU A 47 -17.68 15.45 8.98
C LEU A 47 -19.16 15.53 8.65
N GLU A 48 -19.49 16.18 7.55
CA GLU A 48 -20.85 16.22 7.02
C GLU A 48 -20.82 15.73 5.57
N LEU A 49 -21.44 14.58 5.31
CA LEU A 49 -21.47 13.95 3.99
C LEU A 49 -22.82 13.27 3.76
N SER A 50 -23.30 13.33 2.53
CA SER A 50 -24.50 12.61 2.08
C SER A 50 -24.25 11.95 0.72
N GLY A 51 -24.69 10.70 0.57
CA GLY A 51 -24.68 10.02 -0.72
C GLY A 51 -23.32 9.53 -1.23
N VAL A 52 -22.29 9.43 -0.38
CA VAL A 52 -20.93 9.02 -0.80
C VAL A 52 -20.62 7.56 -0.48
N SER A 53 -19.53 6.99 -1.00
CA SER A 53 -19.09 5.65 -0.60
C SER A 53 -18.41 5.66 0.78
N LEU A 54 -18.44 4.53 1.51
CA LEU A 54 -17.67 4.36 2.76
C LEU A 54 -16.19 4.71 2.56
N ARG A 55 -15.59 4.26 1.46
CA ARG A 55 -14.20 4.55 1.12
C ARG A 55 -13.95 6.05 1.04
N THR A 56 -14.85 6.79 0.40
CA THR A 56 -14.79 8.26 0.31
C THR A 56 -14.99 8.92 1.67
N ALA A 57 -15.97 8.46 2.45
CA ALA A 57 -16.23 8.99 3.79
C ALA A 57 -15.03 8.82 4.72
N LEU A 58 -14.45 7.62 4.78
CA LEU A 58 -13.24 7.33 5.55
C LEU A 58 -12.06 8.17 5.08
N LYS A 59 -11.85 8.28 3.76
CA LYS A 59 -10.77 9.12 3.21
C LYS A 59 -10.92 10.57 3.67
N LEU A 60 -12.11 11.16 3.54
CA LEU A 60 -12.35 12.56 3.91
C LEU A 60 -12.26 12.80 5.42
N LEU A 61 -12.63 11.82 6.24
CA LEU A 61 -12.51 11.91 7.70
C LEU A 61 -11.05 11.83 8.17
N LEU A 62 -10.27 10.91 7.57
CA LEU A 62 -8.96 10.50 8.06
C LEU A 62 -7.81 11.31 7.44
N ASP A 63 -7.96 11.81 6.20
CA ASP A 63 -6.94 12.60 5.51
C ASP A 63 -6.47 13.83 6.33
N PRO A 64 -7.34 14.63 6.99
CA PRO A 64 -6.91 15.76 7.82
C PRO A 64 -6.02 15.37 9.01
N LEU A 65 -6.14 14.12 9.49
CA LEU A 65 -5.36 13.57 10.59
C LEU A 65 -4.11 12.82 10.10
N ASN A 66 -3.82 12.82 8.79
CA ASN A 66 -2.80 11.96 8.17
C ASN A 66 -2.98 10.46 8.47
N LEU A 67 -4.23 10.04 8.67
CA LEU A 67 -4.60 8.65 8.87
C LEU A 67 -5.12 8.04 7.56
N VAL A 68 -5.07 6.72 7.48
CA VAL A 68 -5.60 5.93 6.36
C VAL A 68 -6.28 4.68 6.91
N CYS A 69 -7.29 4.21 6.18
CA CYS A 69 -7.94 2.94 6.45
C CYS A 69 -7.52 1.90 5.42
N VAL A 70 -6.98 0.77 5.88
CA VAL A 70 -6.51 -0.35 5.06
C VAL A 70 -7.19 -1.65 5.50
N VAL A 71 -7.34 -2.60 4.59
CA VAL A 71 -7.83 -3.94 4.93
C VAL A 71 -6.64 -4.79 5.34
N GLN A 72 -6.61 -5.25 6.59
CA GLN A 72 -5.56 -6.13 7.11
C GLN A 72 -6.20 -7.16 8.05
N ASP A 73 -5.80 -8.43 7.94
CA ASP A 73 -6.30 -9.51 8.83
C ASP A 73 -7.84 -9.59 8.88
N GLU A 74 -8.50 -9.40 7.72
CA GLU A 74 -9.97 -9.36 7.55
C GLU A 74 -10.68 -8.22 8.32
N VAL A 75 -9.95 -7.23 8.81
CA VAL A 75 -10.49 -6.04 9.47
C VAL A 75 -10.12 -4.76 8.71
N LEU A 76 -10.89 -3.69 8.95
CA LEU A 76 -10.57 -2.33 8.51
C LEU A 76 -9.69 -1.67 9.58
N LEU A 77 -8.38 -1.69 9.35
CA LEU A 77 -7.38 -1.09 10.22
C LEU A 77 -7.23 0.39 9.90
N VAL A 78 -7.45 1.25 10.88
CA VAL A 78 -7.17 2.69 10.82
C VAL A 78 -5.83 2.95 11.47
N THR A 79 -4.89 3.48 10.69
CA THR A 79 -3.50 3.65 11.09
C THR A 79 -2.91 4.89 10.43
N THR A 80 -1.68 5.26 10.74
CA THR A 80 -1.03 6.42 10.13
C THR A 80 -0.61 6.11 8.70
N ARG A 81 -0.66 7.14 7.84
CA ARG A 81 -0.17 7.03 6.47
C ARG A 81 1.32 6.62 6.44
N GLU A 82 2.13 7.22 7.30
CA GLU A 82 3.55 6.91 7.45
C GLU A 82 3.80 5.43 7.77
N LYS A 83 3.02 4.84 8.68
CA LYS A 83 3.19 3.41 9.03
C LYS A 83 2.85 2.50 7.85
N VAL A 84 1.82 2.82 7.08
CA VAL A 84 1.49 2.04 5.87
C VAL A 84 2.57 2.18 4.80
N GLU A 85 3.12 3.38 4.61
CA GLU A 85 4.19 3.65 3.65
C GLU A 85 5.52 2.98 4.04
N THR A 86 5.76 2.79 5.34
CA THR A 86 6.96 2.12 5.86
C THR A 86 6.77 0.63 6.14
N THR A 87 5.54 0.13 6.07
CA THR A 87 5.25 -1.30 6.16
C THR A 87 5.54 -1.96 4.82
N TYR A 88 6.69 -2.63 4.73
CA TYR A 88 7.07 -3.33 3.51
C TYR A 88 6.56 -4.77 3.49
N LEU A 89 5.87 -5.10 2.41
CA LEU A 89 5.40 -6.44 2.09
C LEU A 89 6.37 -7.08 1.10
N THR A 90 6.53 -8.40 1.14
CA THR A 90 7.31 -9.12 0.12
C THR A 90 6.36 -9.81 -0.85
N ARG A 91 6.47 -9.49 -2.15
CA ARG A 91 5.70 -10.14 -3.23
C ARG A 91 6.63 -10.74 -4.28
N VAL A 92 6.17 -11.82 -4.90
CA VAL A 92 6.84 -12.47 -6.03
C VAL A 92 6.09 -12.13 -7.30
N TYR A 93 6.80 -11.61 -8.29
CA TYR A 93 6.28 -11.27 -9.62
C TYR A 93 6.89 -12.20 -10.66
N PRO A 94 6.12 -13.18 -11.17
CA PRO A 94 6.53 -13.95 -12.33
C PRO A 94 6.61 -13.03 -13.55
N VAL A 95 7.75 -13.05 -14.23
CA VAL A 95 8.05 -12.19 -15.39
C VAL A 95 8.72 -12.97 -16.52
N SER A 96 8.46 -14.28 -16.58
CA SER A 96 8.99 -15.18 -17.61
C SER A 96 8.53 -14.83 -19.02
N ASP A 97 7.46 -14.06 -19.14
CA ASP A 97 6.91 -13.50 -20.37
C ASP A 97 7.64 -12.23 -20.82
N LEU A 98 8.20 -11.47 -19.88
CA LEU A 98 8.87 -10.20 -20.13
C LEU A 98 10.40 -10.32 -20.24
N ALA A 99 10.99 -11.38 -19.70
CA ALA A 99 12.42 -11.61 -19.70
C ALA A 99 12.77 -13.10 -19.75
N GLU A 100 13.57 -13.49 -20.75
CA GLU A 100 13.96 -14.88 -20.99
C GLU A 100 15.32 -15.24 -20.39
N SER A 101 16.19 -14.23 -20.27
CA SER A 101 17.56 -14.33 -19.77
C SER A 101 17.76 -13.63 -18.41
N ALA A 102 18.85 -13.97 -17.72
CA ALA A 102 19.21 -13.30 -16.47
C ALA A 102 19.52 -11.80 -16.68
N GLU A 103 20.13 -11.46 -17.82
CA GLU A 103 20.46 -10.07 -18.18
C GLU A 103 19.20 -9.24 -18.41
N GLU A 104 18.20 -9.76 -19.13
CA GLU A 104 16.91 -9.09 -19.32
C GLU A 104 16.15 -8.92 -18.00
N LEU A 105 16.21 -9.91 -17.10
CA LEU A 105 15.60 -9.80 -15.78
C LEU A 105 16.24 -8.68 -14.94
N GLU A 106 17.55 -8.48 -15.06
CA GLU A 106 18.24 -7.37 -14.40
C GLU A 106 17.85 -6.01 -14.99
N VAL A 107 17.70 -5.93 -16.32
CA VAL A 107 17.20 -4.72 -16.98
C VAL A 107 15.78 -4.42 -16.52
N LEU A 108 14.90 -5.42 -16.49
CA LEU A 108 13.52 -5.27 -16.03
C LEU A 108 13.44 -4.83 -14.57
N ALA A 109 14.29 -5.40 -13.70
CA ALA A 109 14.37 -4.97 -12.31
C ALA A 109 14.71 -3.48 -12.19
N ARG A 110 15.69 -3.01 -12.97
CA ARG A 110 16.08 -1.60 -13.00
C ARG A 110 14.97 -0.70 -13.56
N THR A 111 14.28 -1.14 -14.61
CA THR A 111 13.11 -0.41 -15.14
C THR A 111 12.02 -0.27 -14.10
N VAL A 112 11.80 -1.29 -13.27
CA VAL A 112 10.87 -1.21 -12.14
C VAL A 112 11.35 -0.21 -11.09
N GLU A 113 12.64 -0.20 -10.75
CA GLU A 113 13.19 0.75 -9.79
C GLU A 113 13.08 2.20 -10.28
N GLU A 114 13.46 2.46 -11.53
CA GLU A 114 13.42 3.79 -12.16
C GLU A 114 11.99 4.26 -12.46
N GLY A 115 11.08 3.33 -12.72
CA GLY A 115 9.68 3.60 -13.07
C GLY A 115 8.73 3.75 -11.87
N THR A 116 9.21 3.58 -10.64
CA THR A 116 8.41 3.69 -9.42
C THR A 116 8.90 4.84 -8.54
N ASN A 117 7.98 5.55 -7.88
CA ASN A 117 8.35 6.71 -7.07
C ASN A 117 8.67 6.29 -5.63
N SER A 118 9.78 5.57 -5.44
CA SER A 118 10.16 5.03 -4.12
C SER A 118 11.64 5.08 -3.82
N ARG A 119 11.97 4.90 -2.54
CA ARG A 119 13.34 4.74 -2.06
C ARG A 119 13.69 3.26 -2.08
N TRP A 120 14.40 2.85 -3.12
CA TRP A 120 15.03 1.54 -3.20
C TRP A 120 16.34 1.56 -2.43
N ALA A 121 16.58 0.52 -1.63
CA ALA A 121 17.89 0.27 -1.05
C ALA A 121 18.87 0.09 -2.21
N GLU A 122 20.02 0.78 -2.20
CA GLU A 122 21.08 0.51 -3.17
C GLU A 122 21.36 -1.00 -3.17
N ILE A 123 21.14 -1.65 -4.31
CA ILE A 123 21.44 -3.07 -4.49
C ILE A 123 22.96 -3.23 -4.35
N ILE A 124 23.42 -3.57 -3.15
CA ILE A 124 24.71 -4.23 -3.01
C ILE A 124 24.48 -5.64 -3.51
N ARG A 125 25.06 -5.91 -4.68
CA ARG A 125 25.19 -7.23 -5.29
C ARG A 125 25.51 -8.26 -4.20
N THR A 126 25.00 -9.47 -4.38
CA THR A 126 25.17 -10.68 -3.55
C THR A 126 24.41 -10.74 -2.22
N GLU A 127 23.44 -11.67 -2.19
CA GLU A 127 23.05 -12.47 -1.01
C GLU A 127 22.55 -11.77 0.24
N ILE A 128 21.89 -10.60 0.14
CA ILE A 128 21.06 -10.12 1.25
C ILE A 128 19.63 -10.58 0.99
N PRO A 129 19.08 -11.54 1.79
CA PRO A 129 17.67 -11.89 1.71
C PRO A 129 16.83 -10.62 1.86
N PRO A 130 15.70 -10.45 1.14
CA PRO A 130 14.84 -9.26 1.22
C PRO A 130 14.48 -8.84 2.67
N GLN A 131 14.47 -9.83 3.56
CA GLN A 131 14.21 -9.67 4.99
C GLN A 131 15.23 -8.75 5.69
N GLN A 132 16.48 -8.65 5.21
CA GLN A 132 17.59 -7.94 5.88
C GLN A 132 17.92 -6.55 5.30
N ALA A 133 17.17 -6.05 4.30
CA ALA A 133 17.36 -4.67 3.81
C ALA A 133 17.07 -3.66 4.94
N VAL A 134 18.11 -2.93 5.36
CA VAL A 134 18.10 -2.10 6.58
C VAL A 134 17.44 -0.74 6.34
N HIS A 135 17.39 -0.24 5.10
CA HIS A 135 16.73 1.02 4.74
C HIS A 135 16.17 0.98 3.32
N GLY A 136 14.88 1.27 3.15
CA GLY A 136 14.21 1.30 1.83
C GLY A 136 13.63 -0.05 1.37
N GLY A 137 12.92 -0.03 0.24
CA GLY A 137 12.44 -1.24 -0.42
C GLY A 137 13.58 -2.01 -1.10
N SER A 138 13.36 -3.26 -1.49
CA SER A 138 14.37 -4.05 -2.21
C SER A 138 13.75 -4.85 -3.35
N ILE A 139 14.44 -4.95 -4.48
CA ILE A 139 14.13 -5.88 -5.56
C ILE A 139 15.25 -6.91 -5.69
N SER A 140 14.89 -8.18 -5.89
CA SER A 140 15.83 -9.27 -6.05
C SER A 140 15.39 -10.15 -7.21
N VAL A 141 16.34 -10.48 -8.08
CA VAL A 141 16.09 -11.31 -9.24
C VAL A 141 16.25 -12.78 -8.85
N VAL A 142 15.32 -13.64 -9.26
CA VAL A 142 15.44 -15.09 -9.09
C VAL A 142 15.43 -15.76 -10.46
N PRO A 143 16.60 -15.90 -11.12
CA PRO A 143 16.68 -16.40 -12.50
C PRO A 143 16.08 -17.80 -12.68
N ARG A 144 16.25 -18.68 -11.68
CA ARG A 144 15.79 -20.08 -11.75
C ARG A 144 14.29 -20.21 -12.01
N VAL A 145 13.49 -19.26 -11.52
CA VAL A 145 12.03 -19.26 -11.67
C VAL A 145 11.54 -18.01 -12.42
N ARG A 146 12.47 -17.28 -13.08
CA ARG A 146 12.20 -16.06 -13.86
C ARG A 146 11.22 -15.10 -13.17
N SER A 147 11.52 -14.79 -11.91
CA SER A 147 10.67 -13.95 -11.06
C SER A 147 11.47 -12.86 -10.38
N LEU A 148 10.80 -11.74 -10.12
CA LEU A 148 11.28 -10.65 -9.27
C LEU A 148 10.67 -10.81 -7.88
N VAL A 149 11.50 -10.80 -6.84
CA VAL A 149 11.07 -10.78 -5.45
C VAL A 149 11.24 -9.35 -4.95
N VAL A 150 10.14 -8.70 -4.64
CA VAL A 150 10.12 -7.28 -4.28
C VAL A 150 9.62 -7.13 -2.85
N LYS A 151 10.35 -6.38 -2.03
CA LYS A 151 9.92 -5.90 -0.72
C LYS A 151 9.64 -4.39 -0.78
N GLN A 152 8.39 -3.97 -0.73
CA GLN A 152 8.02 -2.55 -0.74
C GLN A 152 6.65 -2.32 -0.06
N SER A 153 6.28 -1.05 0.13
CA SER A 153 4.96 -0.63 0.56
C SER A 153 3.87 -1.07 -0.43
N GLN A 154 2.63 -1.15 0.07
CA GLN A 154 1.49 -1.50 -0.76
C GLN A 154 1.31 -0.56 -1.95
N LEU A 155 1.53 0.75 -1.75
CA LEU A 155 1.41 1.76 -2.80
C LEU A 155 2.35 1.47 -3.98
N VAL A 156 3.61 1.18 -3.70
CA VAL A 156 4.60 0.90 -4.75
C VAL A 156 4.34 -0.46 -5.39
N HIS A 157 3.85 -1.44 -4.64
CA HIS A 157 3.40 -2.69 -5.26
C HIS A 157 2.30 -2.48 -6.29
N ASP A 158 1.39 -1.52 -6.09
CA ASP A 158 0.34 -1.19 -7.05
C ASP A 158 0.93 -0.51 -8.29
N GLU A 159 1.90 0.40 -8.13
CA GLU A 159 2.68 1.00 -9.24
C GLU A 159 3.43 -0.07 -10.07
N ILE A 160 4.06 -1.05 -9.41
CA ILE A 160 4.77 -2.15 -10.08
C ILE A 160 3.80 -3.00 -10.91
N VAL A 161 2.61 -3.31 -10.36
CA VAL A 161 1.60 -4.09 -11.10
C VAL A 161 1.15 -3.31 -12.34
N GLU A 162 0.93 -2.02 -12.22
CA GLU A 162 0.55 -1.16 -13.34
C GLU A 162 1.64 -1.13 -14.42
N LEU A 163 2.89 -0.88 -14.04
CA LEU A 163 4.03 -0.86 -14.96
C LEU A 163 4.23 -2.19 -15.68
N LEU A 164 4.23 -3.32 -14.95
CA LEU A 164 4.36 -4.64 -15.56
C LEU A 164 3.19 -4.96 -16.50
N THR A 165 1.98 -4.47 -16.19
CA THR A 165 0.82 -4.62 -17.07
C THR A 165 1.00 -3.81 -18.36
N GLN A 166 1.49 -2.58 -18.27
CA GLN A 166 1.79 -1.74 -19.43
C GLN A 166 2.88 -2.37 -20.32
N LEU A 167 3.94 -2.91 -19.73
CA LEU A 167 5.00 -3.61 -20.49
C LEU A 167 4.46 -4.83 -21.25
N ARG A 168 3.61 -5.64 -20.62
CA ARG A 168 2.95 -6.79 -21.27
C ARG A 168 2.07 -6.36 -22.44
N GLN A 169 1.31 -5.27 -22.28
CA GLN A 169 0.48 -4.74 -23.36
C GLN A 169 1.34 -4.22 -24.52
N ALA A 170 2.45 -3.53 -24.23
CA ALA A 170 3.35 -3.03 -25.26
C ALA A 170 4.00 -4.17 -26.05
N GLN A 171 4.43 -5.24 -25.38
CA GLN A 171 5.02 -6.42 -26.04
C GLN A 171 4.00 -7.13 -26.94
N ALA A 172 2.73 -7.20 -26.53
CA ALA A 172 1.65 -7.78 -27.34
C ALA A 172 1.28 -6.97 -28.60
N LEU A 173 1.68 -5.69 -28.67
CA LEU A 173 1.43 -4.81 -29.82
C LEU A 173 2.58 -4.84 -30.85
N LEU A 174 3.71 -5.45 -30.54
CA LEU A 174 4.81 -5.64 -31.47
C LEU A 174 4.51 -6.87 -32.35
N PRO A 175 4.37 -6.71 -33.69
CA PRO A 175 4.26 -7.87 -34.58
C PRO A 175 5.58 -8.65 -34.62
N GLU A 176 5.49 -9.98 -34.68
CA GLU A 176 6.63 -10.90 -34.90
C GLU A 176 7.42 -10.60 -36.19
#